data_AF-A0A0F9JED6-F1
#
_entry.id   AF-A0A0F9JED6-F1
#
_cell.length_a   1.000
_cell.length_b   1.000
_cell.length_c   1.000
_cell.angle_alpha   90.00
_cell.angle_beta   90.00
_cell.angle_gamma   90.00
#
_symmetry.space_group_name_H-M   'P 1'
#
loop_
_entity.id
_entity.type
_entity.pdbx_description
1 polymer ?
#
loop_
_entity_poly.entity_id
_entity_poly.type
_entity_poly.pdbx_seq_one_letter_code
_entity_poly.pdbx_strand_id
1 'polypeptide(L)'
;MSTVYYACGKCDGEIGSAHQITWLADGPYHPECARAKELASLRREATMKTYTIKRLHDGEVICHVTTYRTGAEAHHTVTKLFHLVYHSPDGFDTGYGGPGPADLALSILADHFEERAALQPAAGRLQCWAVHQLFKEVFISPNMLASGEDYVITEEQIVAWLASLQKCTDAKQG
;
A
#
# COMPACT_ATOMS: atom_id res chain seq x y z
N MET A 1 -32.71 -15.11 25.20
CA MET A 1 -31.61 -14.12 25.26
C MET A 1 -31.24 -13.79 23.83
N SER A 2 -31.27 -12.52 23.44
CA SER A 2 -30.90 -12.12 22.07
C SER A 2 -29.37 -12.02 21.97
N THR A 3 -28.77 -12.78 21.06
CA THR A 3 -27.33 -12.67 20.76
C THR A 3 -27.09 -11.37 20.01
N VAL A 4 -26.13 -10.56 20.47
CA VAL A 4 -25.68 -9.36 19.75
C VAL A 4 -24.55 -9.79 18.81
N TYR A 5 -24.53 -9.28 17.58
CA TYR A 5 -23.49 -9.59 16.60
C TYR A 5 -22.65 -8.35 16.33
N TYR A 6 -21.33 -8.54 16.20
CA TYR A 6 -20.37 -7.51 15.84
C TYR A 6 -19.70 -7.87 14.52
N ALA A 7 -19.52 -6.91 13.63
CA ALA A 7 -18.74 -7.12 12.41
C ALA A 7 -17.24 -7.21 12.76
N CYS A 8 -16.55 -8.25 12.29
CA CYS A 8 -15.12 -8.36 12.47
C CYS A 8 -14.38 -7.32 11.63
N GLY A 9 -13.44 -6.58 12.22
CA GLY A 9 -12.65 -5.57 11.49
C GLY A 9 -11.60 -6.13 10.52
N LYS A 10 -11.59 -7.44 10.24
CA LYS A 10 -10.62 -8.09 9.31
C LYS A 10 -11.28 -8.92 8.23
N CYS A 11 -12.31 -9.69 8.57
CA CYS A 11 -13.01 -10.57 7.65
C CYS A 11 -14.47 -10.14 7.55
N ASP A 12 -15.15 -10.57 6.48
CA ASP A 12 -16.59 -10.31 6.30
C ASP A 12 -17.49 -11.14 7.24
N GLY A 13 -16.91 -11.71 8.31
CA GLY A 13 -17.61 -12.55 9.27
C GLY A 13 -18.15 -11.78 10.47
N GLU A 14 -19.26 -12.25 11.01
CA GLU A 14 -19.85 -11.72 12.25
C GLU A 14 -19.35 -12.47 13.48
N ILE A 15 -19.26 -11.76 14.60
CA ILE A 15 -18.87 -12.28 15.92
C ILE A 15 -20.08 -12.19 16.83
N GLY A 16 -20.71 -13.33 17.12
CA GLY A 16 -21.77 -13.38 18.12
C GLY A 16 -21.24 -13.08 19.52
N SER A 17 -21.99 -12.37 20.34
CA SER A 17 -21.62 -11.96 21.71
C SER A 17 -21.40 -13.14 22.67
N ALA A 18 -21.77 -14.35 22.27
CA ALA A 18 -21.47 -15.59 22.99
C ALA A 18 -20.08 -16.17 22.67
N HIS A 19 -19.41 -15.66 21.64
CA HIS A 19 -18.04 -16.01 21.27
C HIS A 19 -17.04 -15.04 21.89
N GLN A 20 -15.79 -15.49 22.03
CA GLN A 20 -14.72 -14.62 22.48
C GLN A 20 -14.46 -13.52 21.45
N ILE A 21 -14.39 -12.27 21.92
CA ILE A 21 -14.14 -11.09 21.10
C ILE A 21 -12.84 -10.43 21.58
N THR A 22 -11.93 -10.16 20.64
CA THR A 22 -10.74 -9.34 20.91
C THR A 22 -11.02 -7.92 20.46
N TRP A 23 -10.89 -6.95 21.37
CA TRP A 23 -11.07 -5.54 21.08
C TRP A 23 -9.72 -4.88 20.82
N LEU A 24 -9.54 -4.35 19.61
CA LEU A 24 -8.38 -3.54 19.23
C LEU A 24 -8.80 -2.07 19.06
N ALA A 25 -7.83 -1.18 18.86
CA ALA A 25 -8.06 0.26 18.77
C ALA A 25 -9.07 0.66 17.67
N ASP A 26 -9.20 -0.15 16.61
CA ASP A 26 -10.07 0.10 15.47
C ASP A 26 -11.28 -0.86 15.37
N GLY A 27 -11.55 -1.66 16.41
CA GLY A 27 -12.81 -2.40 16.52
C GLY A 27 -12.70 -3.83 17.07
N PRO A 28 -13.80 -4.59 16.99
CA PRO A 28 -13.85 -5.99 17.43
C PRO A 28 -13.31 -6.94 16.36
N TYR A 29 -12.64 -7.99 16.82
CA TYR A 29 -12.02 -9.02 15.99
C TYR A 29 -12.26 -10.41 16.58
N HIS A 30 -12.37 -11.43 15.72
CA HIS A 30 -12.16 -12.81 16.18
C HIS A 30 -10.74 -12.95 16.76
N PRO A 31 -10.50 -13.79 17.78
CA PRO A 31 -9.17 -13.96 18.38
C PRO A 31 -8.07 -14.31 17.35
N GLU A 32 -8.38 -15.18 16.39
CA GLU A 32 -7.49 -15.55 15.30
C GLU A 32 -7.27 -14.40 14.30
N CYS A 33 -8.29 -13.58 14.06
CA CYS A 33 -8.19 -12.40 13.20
C CYS A 33 -7.31 -11.32 13.83
N ALA A 34 -7.45 -11.07 15.13
CA ALA A 34 -6.63 -10.15 15.90
C ALA A 34 -5.17 -10.59 15.91
N ARG A 35 -4.89 -11.86 16.26
CA ARG A 35 -3.53 -12.40 16.25
C ARG A 35 -2.88 -12.33 14.87
N ALA A 36 -3.64 -12.65 13.83
CA ALA A 36 -3.14 -12.56 12.46
C ALA A 36 -2.88 -11.10 12.03
N LYS A 37 -3.57 -10.12 12.61
CA LYS A 37 -3.30 -8.69 12.39
C LYS A 37 -2.02 -8.24 13.11
N GLU A 38 -1.85 -8.62 14.38
CA GLU A 38 -0.62 -8.33 15.15
C GLU A 38 0.61 -8.94 14.48
N LEU A 39 0.53 -10.21 14.05
CA LEU A 39 1.62 -10.86 13.30
C LEU A 39 1.93 -10.16 11.97
N ALA A 40 0.92 -9.64 11.28
CA ALA A 40 1.13 -8.84 10.07
C ALA A 40 1.82 -7.50 10.38
N SER A 41 1.45 -6.84 11.48
CA SER A 41 2.12 -5.61 11.95
C SER A 41 3.59 -5.86 12.27
N LEU A 42 3.88 -6.90 13.06
CA LEU A 42 5.26 -7.27 13.40
C LEU A 42 6.09 -7.64 12.17
N ARG A 43 5.49 -8.32 11.19
CA ARG A 43 6.16 -8.61 9.92
C ARG A 43 6.49 -7.34 9.15
N ARG A 44 5.56 -6.39 9.09
CA ARG A 44 5.79 -5.08 8.45
C ARG A 44 6.85 -4.27 9.20
N GLU A 45 6.85 -4.27 10.53
CA GLU A 45 7.91 -3.61 11.32
C GLU A 45 9.28 -4.26 11.09
N ALA A 46 9.32 -5.56 10.82
CA ALA A 46 10.55 -6.28 10.51
C ALA A 46 11.00 -6.15 9.03
N THR A 47 10.13 -5.65 8.13
CA THR A 47 10.41 -5.51 6.70
C THR A 47 10.26 -4.07 6.23
N MET A 48 11.34 -3.46 5.74
CA MET A 48 11.28 -2.12 5.16
C MET A 48 11.41 -2.20 3.65
N LYS A 49 10.60 -1.44 2.92
CA LYS A 49 10.69 -1.33 1.46
C LYS A 49 11.18 0.04 1.00
N THR A 50 11.98 0.04 -0.06
CA THR A 50 12.30 1.25 -0.83
C THR A 50 11.98 1.03 -2.30
N TYR A 51 11.34 2.01 -2.91
CA TYR A 51 10.95 2.02 -4.32
C TYR A 51 11.87 2.98 -5.06
N THR A 52 12.80 2.43 -5.86
CA THR A 52 13.71 3.20 -6.68
C THR A 52 13.17 3.27 -8.10
N ILE A 53 12.65 4.44 -8.48
CA ILE A 53 12.16 4.75 -9.81
C ILE A 53 13.33 5.30 -10.61
N LYS A 54 13.57 4.78 -11.80
CA LYS A 54 14.69 5.20 -12.65
C LYS A 54 14.22 5.40 -14.08
N ARG A 55 14.66 6.50 -14.70
CA ARG A 55 14.52 6.67 -16.15
C ARG A 55 15.79 6.15 -16.84
N LEU A 56 15.61 5.14 -17.68
CA LEU A 56 16.68 4.56 -18.48
C LEU A 56 17.05 5.50 -19.65
N HIS A 57 18.19 5.23 -20.29
CA HIS A 57 18.71 6.07 -21.38
C HIS A 57 17.85 6.04 -22.64
N ASP A 58 17.07 4.98 -22.83
CA ASP A 58 16.08 4.83 -23.89
C ASP A 58 14.73 5.52 -23.57
N GLY A 59 14.61 6.11 -22.37
CA GLY A 59 13.41 6.79 -21.90
C GLY A 59 12.46 5.92 -21.09
N GLU A 60 12.65 4.59 -21.01
CA GLU A 60 11.82 3.69 -20.21
C GLU A 60 11.92 4.05 -18.73
N VAL A 61 10.78 4.12 -18.04
CA VAL A 61 10.76 4.22 -16.57
C VAL A 61 10.57 2.85 -15.97
N ILE A 62 11.48 2.48 -15.07
CA ILE A 62 11.39 1.25 -14.29
C ILE A 62 11.33 1.59 -12.81
N CYS A 63 10.72 0.71 -12.02
CA CYS A 63 10.77 0.79 -10.57
C CYS A 63 11.33 -0.52 -10.01
N HIS A 64 12.34 -0.42 -9.14
CA HIS A 64 12.84 -1.53 -8.35
C HIS A 64 12.34 -1.41 -6.91
N VAL A 65 11.97 -2.54 -6.32
CA VAL A 65 11.63 -2.65 -4.91
C VAL A 65 12.78 -3.35 -4.20
N THR A 66 13.42 -2.64 -3.27
CA THR A 66 14.36 -3.27 -2.33
C THR A 66 13.61 -3.55 -1.04
N THR A 67 13.54 -4.83 -0.64
CA THR A 67 12.95 -5.25 0.63
C THR A 67 14.07 -5.61 1.59
N TYR A 68 14.17 -4.91 2.70
CA TYR A 68 15.08 -5.18 3.79
C TYR A 68 14.36 -6.00 4.85
N ARG A 69 14.93 -7.12 5.27
CA ARG A 69 14.48 -7.90 6.42
C ARG A 69 15.44 -7.72 7.57
N THR A 70 14.91 -7.38 8.74
CA THR A 70 15.67 -7.30 9.99
C THR A 70 15.51 -8.58 10.82
N GLY A 71 16.49 -8.90 11.66
CA GLY A 71 16.51 -10.12 12.48
C GLY A 71 17.80 -10.92 12.34
N ALA A 72 17.78 -12.16 12.85
CA ALA A 72 18.95 -13.04 12.91
C ALA A 72 19.56 -13.37 11.52
N GLU A 73 18.76 -13.28 10.47
CA GLU A 73 19.18 -13.46 9.06
C GLU A 73 18.88 -12.19 8.26
N ALA A 74 19.45 -11.07 8.68
CA ALA A 74 19.27 -9.80 7.96
C ALA A 74 19.77 -9.93 6.51
N HIS A 75 18.87 -9.66 5.56
CA HIS A 75 19.16 -9.67 4.13
C HIS A 75 18.27 -8.66 3.42
N HIS A 76 18.63 -8.36 2.17
CA HIS A 76 17.76 -7.60 1.30
C HIS A 76 17.62 -8.30 -0.05
N THR A 77 16.49 -8.07 -0.70
CA THR A 77 16.23 -8.51 -2.06
C THR A 77 15.85 -7.31 -2.91
N VAL A 78 16.28 -7.31 -4.18
CA VAL A 78 15.93 -6.28 -5.16
C VAL A 78 15.14 -6.95 -6.27
N THR A 79 13.95 -6.44 -6.58
CA THR A 79 13.07 -7.00 -7.61
C THR A 79 12.47 -5.88 -8.46
N LYS A 80 12.13 -6.16 -9.74
CA LYS A 80 11.35 -5.21 -10.55
C LYS A 80 9.93 -5.15 -9.98
N LEU A 81 9.42 -3.94 -9.78
CA LEU A 81 8.03 -3.71 -9.39
C LEU A 81 7.11 -4.30 -10.46
N PHE A 82 6.11 -5.05 -10.02
CA PHE A 82 5.11 -5.60 -10.92
C PHE A 82 4.23 -4.47 -11.46
N HIS A 83 4.16 -4.31 -12.78
CA HIS A 83 3.31 -3.31 -13.42
C HIS A 83 1.88 -3.80 -13.47
N LEU A 84 1.04 -3.17 -12.65
CA LEU A 84 -0.40 -3.33 -12.72
C LEU A 84 -0.93 -2.47 -13.85
N VAL A 85 -1.03 -3.08 -15.03
CA VAL A 85 -1.55 -2.46 -16.24
C VAL A 85 -3.03 -2.18 -16.07
N TYR A 86 -3.40 -0.91 -15.91
CA TYR A 86 -4.79 -0.50 -15.82
C TYR A 86 -5.07 0.69 -16.74
N HIS A 87 -4.26 1.73 -16.67
CA HIS A 87 -4.40 2.93 -17.48
C HIS A 87 -3.40 3.01 -18.64
N SER A 88 -2.22 2.40 -18.50
CA SER A 88 -1.11 2.51 -19.45
C SER A 88 -0.57 1.13 -19.84
N PRO A 89 -0.88 0.62 -21.04
CA PRO A 89 -0.27 -0.61 -21.54
C PRO A 89 1.22 -0.46 -21.84
N ASP A 90 1.70 0.77 -22.03
CA ASP A 90 3.05 1.07 -22.52
C ASP A 90 4.10 1.14 -21.42
N GLY A 91 3.70 1.03 -20.14
CA GLY A 91 4.61 1.01 -19.00
C GLY A 91 4.39 2.16 -18.02
N PHE A 92 5.37 2.30 -17.11
CA PHE A 92 5.43 3.37 -16.12
C PHE A 92 5.95 4.68 -16.72
N ASP A 93 5.65 5.79 -16.06
CA ASP A 93 6.21 7.10 -16.38
C ASP A 93 6.18 8.04 -15.16
N THR A 94 6.80 9.22 -15.26
CA THR A 94 6.84 10.25 -14.19
C THR A 94 6.79 11.68 -14.75
N GLY A 95 6.60 12.69 -13.90
CA GLY A 95 6.77 14.10 -14.30
C GLY A 95 5.54 14.78 -14.92
N TYR A 96 4.38 14.13 -14.96
CA TYR A 96 3.10 14.70 -15.40
C TYR A 96 1.90 13.97 -14.79
N GLY A 97 0.68 14.48 -14.99
CA GLY A 97 -0.55 13.98 -14.37
C GLY A 97 -1.25 12.80 -15.07
N GLY A 98 -0.59 12.13 -16.04
CA GLY A 98 -1.26 11.20 -16.96
C GLY A 98 -1.33 9.72 -16.53
N PRO A 99 -1.64 8.81 -17.47
CA PRO A 99 -1.87 7.38 -17.23
C PRO A 99 -0.65 6.59 -16.71
N GLY A 100 0.54 6.79 -17.30
CA GLY A 100 1.77 6.10 -16.88
C GLY A 100 2.13 6.36 -15.41
N PRO A 101 2.12 7.64 -14.95
CA PRO A 101 2.29 7.98 -13.55
C PRO A 101 1.22 7.37 -12.64
N ALA A 102 -0.03 7.27 -13.11
CA ALA A 102 -1.12 6.67 -12.34
C ALA A 102 -0.93 5.16 -12.12
N ASP A 103 -0.50 4.43 -13.15
CA ASP A 103 -0.20 2.99 -13.03
C ASP A 103 1.02 2.73 -12.14
N LEU A 104 2.04 3.60 -12.19
CA LEU A 104 3.18 3.52 -11.28
C LEU A 104 2.75 3.73 -9.82
N ALA A 105 1.95 4.76 -9.56
CA ALA A 105 1.39 5.02 -8.23
C ALA A 105 0.55 3.84 -7.72
N LEU A 106 -0.34 3.32 -8.56
CA LEU A 106 -1.18 2.17 -8.23
C LEU A 106 -0.33 0.92 -7.93
N SER A 107 0.70 0.67 -8.73
CA SER A 107 1.58 -0.49 -8.57
C SER A 107 2.40 -0.44 -7.28
N ILE A 108 2.92 0.73 -6.91
CA ILE A 108 3.64 0.94 -5.63
C ILE A 108 2.69 0.68 -4.45
N LEU A 109 1.49 1.27 -4.47
CA LEU A 109 0.54 1.12 -3.37
C LEU A 109 -0.02 -0.29 -3.26
N ALA A 110 -0.26 -0.98 -4.38
CA ALA A 110 -0.71 -2.36 -4.36
C ALA A 110 0.38 -3.30 -3.80
N ASP A 111 1.66 -3.00 -4.01
CA ASP A 111 2.74 -3.68 -3.32
C ASP A 111 2.80 -3.35 -1.81
N HIS A 112 2.62 -2.08 -1.46
CA HIS A 112 2.65 -1.63 -0.06
C HIS A 112 1.51 -2.24 0.77
N PHE A 113 0.29 -2.27 0.23
CA PHE A 113 -0.88 -2.86 0.89
C PHE A 113 -1.00 -4.37 0.73
N GLU A 114 -0.06 -5.01 0.00
CA GLU A 114 -0.12 -6.44 -0.36
C GLU A 114 -1.38 -6.82 -1.16
N GLU A 115 -1.96 -5.86 -1.89
CA GLU A 115 -3.22 -5.99 -2.65
C GLU A 115 -3.02 -6.40 -4.12
N ARG A 116 -1.78 -6.74 -4.52
CA ARG A 116 -1.43 -7.09 -5.92
C ARG A 116 -2.37 -8.13 -6.56
N ALA A 117 -2.81 -9.13 -5.80
CA ALA A 117 -3.65 -10.21 -6.31
C ALA A 117 -5.16 -9.88 -6.39
N ALA A 118 -5.59 -8.75 -5.81
CA ALA A 118 -7.02 -8.45 -5.64
C ALA A 118 -7.58 -7.44 -6.65
N LEU A 119 -6.74 -6.84 -7.50
CA LEU A 119 -7.11 -5.69 -8.34
C LEU A 119 -8.20 -5.95 -9.38
N GLN A 120 -8.40 -7.20 -9.80
CA GLN A 120 -9.57 -7.60 -10.58
C GLN A 120 -10.20 -8.82 -9.93
N PRO A 121 -11.49 -8.77 -9.48
CA PRO A 121 -12.54 -7.78 -9.75
C PRO A 121 -12.79 -6.73 -8.64
N ALA A 122 -11.86 -6.50 -7.69
CA ALA A 122 -12.12 -5.61 -6.53
C ALA A 122 -11.73 -4.14 -6.72
N ALA A 123 -11.44 -3.68 -7.94
CA ALA A 123 -11.18 -2.27 -8.23
C ALA A 123 -12.29 -1.37 -7.64
N GLY A 124 -11.90 -0.40 -6.80
CA GLY A 124 -12.84 0.44 -6.04
C GLY A 124 -13.02 0.06 -4.55
N ARG A 125 -12.65 -1.16 -4.13
CA ARG A 125 -12.70 -1.59 -2.71
C ARG A 125 -11.33 -1.69 -2.06
N LEU A 126 -10.26 -1.58 -2.85
CA LEU A 126 -8.89 -1.71 -2.40
C LEU A 126 -8.34 -0.39 -1.88
N GLN A 127 -7.47 -0.47 -0.87
CA GLN A 127 -6.82 0.70 -0.29
C GLN A 127 -5.92 1.40 -1.32
N CYS A 128 -5.18 0.64 -2.13
CA CYS A 128 -4.38 1.18 -3.22
C CYS A 128 -5.23 2.01 -4.20
N TRP A 129 -6.41 1.51 -4.58
CA TRP A 129 -7.31 2.20 -5.49
C TRP A 129 -7.82 3.51 -4.91
N ALA A 130 -8.19 3.53 -3.62
CA ALA A 130 -8.75 4.71 -2.97
C ALA A 130 -7.77 5.90 -2.96
N VAL A 131 -6.46 5.65 -2.91
CA VAL A 131 -5.47 6.71 -2.66
C VAL A 131 -4.46 6.93 -3.80
N HIS A 132 -4.41 6.07 -4.83
CA HIS A 132 -3.39 6.15 -5.89
C HIS A 132 -3.36 7.48 -6.66
N GLN A 133 -4.51 8.10 -6.92
CA GLN A 133 -4.54 9.38 -7.62
C GLN A 133 -3.89 10.50 -6.79
N LEU A 134 -4.16 10.56 -5.48
CA LEU A 134 -3.51 11.52 -4.60
C LEU A 134 -2.02 11.22 -4.45
N PHE A 135 -1.67 9.94 -4.34
CA PHE A 135 -0.27 9.52 -4.25
C PHE A 135 0.53 9.93 -5.49
N LYS A 136 -0.07 9.74 -6.68
CA LYS A 136 0.50 10.15 -7.96
C LYS A 136 0.83 11.64 -7.97
N GLU A 137 -0.11 12.51 -7.57
CA GLU A 137 0.08 13.96 -7.57
C GLU A 137 1.19 14.41 -6.59
N VAL A 138 1.39 13.69 -5.49
CA VAL A 138 2.39 14.05 -4.48
C VAL A 138 3.78 13.50 -4.81
N PHE A 139 3.88 12.24 -5.23
CA PHE A 139 5.15 11.53 -5.33
C PHE A 139 5.62 11.27 -6.76
N ILE A 140 4.73 11.22 -7.76
CA ILE A 140 5.12 10.75 -9.11
C ILE A 140 5.08 11.88 -10.13
N SER A 141 3.97 12.61 -10.20
CA SER A 141 3.76 13.70 -11.16
C SER A 141 4.74 14.87 -11.01
N PRO A 142 5.18 15.27 -9.79
CA PRO A 142 6.15 16.37 -9.66
C PRO A 142 7.57 15.98 -10.05
N ASN A 143 7.90 14.68 -10.04
CA ASN A 143 9.27 14.19 -10.22
C ASN A 143 9.57 13.89 -11.69
N MET A 144 9.94 14.92 -12.45
CA MET A 144 10.47 14.78 -13.81
C MET A 144 11.92 14.29 -13.76
N LEU A 145 12.14 13.04 -14.14
CA LEU A 145 13.47 12.43 -14.20
C LEU A 145 14.10 12.64 -15.57
N ALA A 146 15.33 13.15 -15.61
CA ALA A 146 16.16 13.11 -16.80
C ALA A 146 16.71 11.69 -17.04
N SER A 147 17.24 11.46 -18.25
CA SER A 147 17.86 10.18 -18.61
C SER A 147 18.98 9.82 -17.62
N GLY A 148 18.87 8.64 -17.01
CA GLY A 148 19.86 8.10 -16.06
C GLY A 148 19.60 8.46 -14.60
N GLU A 149 18.69 9.40 -14.32
CA GLU A 149 18.34 9.81 -12.96
C GLU A 149 17.38 8.82 -12.28
N ASP A 150 17.46 8.82 -10.96
CA ASP A 150 16.60 8.03 -10.09
C ASP A 150 15.92 8.89 -9.01
N TYR A 151 14.77 8.40 -8.56
CA TYR A 151 14.01 8.95 -7.46
C TYR A 151 13.59 7.80 -6.53
N VAL A 152 13.78 8.02 -5.23
CA VAL A 152 13.51 7.00 -4.21
C VAL A 152 12.33 7.42 -3.36
N ILE A 153 11.38 6.51 -3.21
CA ILE A 153 10.29 6.60 -2.25
C ILE A 153 10.48 5.50 -1.21
N THR A 154 10.51 5.85 0.07
CA THR A 154 10.64 4.88 1.15
C THR A 154 9.29 4.52 1.74
N GLU A 155 9.16 3.33 2.32
CA GLU A 155 7.94 2.89 2.97
C GLU A 155 7.52 3.83 4.12
N GLU A 156 8.48 4.40 4.84
CA GLU A 156 8.21 5.37 5.90
C GLU A 156 7.57 6.65 5.35
N GLN A 157 7.99 7.11 4.16
CA GLN A 157 7.35 8.25 3.49
C GLN A 157 5.90 7.94 3.12
N ILE A 158 5.62 6.72 2.64
CA ILE A 158 4.27 6.26 2.31
C ILE A 158 3.40 6.20 3.59
N VAL A 159 3.91 5.60 4.66
CA VAL A 159 3.19 5.49 5.95
C VAL A 159 2.91 6.86 6.55
N ALA A 160 3.92 7.75 6.57
CA ALA A 160 3.76 9.11 7.08
C ALA A 160 2.73 9.90 6.26
N TRP A 161 2.74 9.74 4.93
CA TRP A 161 1.76 10.36 4.05
C TRP A 161 0.34 9.82 4.29
N LEU A 162 0.14 8.51 4.40
CA LEU A 162 -1.16 7.92 4.71
C LEU A 162 -1.71 8.43 6.06
N ALA A 163 -0.86 8.51 7.08
CA ALA A 163 -1.24 9.06 8.38
C ALA A 163 -1.66 10.54 8.30
N SER A 164 -1.08 11.31 7.36
CA SER A 164 -1.48 12.70 7.14
C SER A 164 -2.88 12.84 6.53
N LEU A 165 -3.28 11.89 5.67
CA LEU A 165 -4.62 11.87 5.06
C LEU A 165 -5.70 11.59 6.11
N GLN A 166 -5.44 10.67 7.05
CA GLN A 166 -6.38 10.33 8.12
C GLN A 166 -6.67 11.54 9.02
N LYS A 167 -5.63 12.26 9.46
CA LYS A 167 -5.78 13.48 10.28
C LYS A 167 -6.61 14.56 9.60
N CYS A 168 -6.47 14.72 8.29
CA CYS A 168 -7.27 15.69 7.53
C CYS A 168 -8.75 15.29 7.41
N THR A 169 -9.04 13.99 7.51
CA THR A 169 -10.41 13.46 7.43
C THR A 169 -11.13 13.63 8.77
N ASP A 170 -10.44 13.33 9.88
CA ASP A 170 -10.98 13.46 11.24
C ASP A 170 -11.25 14.94 11.58
N ALA A 171 -10.39 15.86 11.13
CA ALA A 171 -10.54 17.30 11.35
C ALA A 171 -11.71 17.94 10.56
N LYS A 172 -12.29 17.26 9.57
CA LYS A 172 -13.44 17.75 8.79
C LYS A 172 -14.79 17.24 9.31
N GLN A 173 -14.78 16.34 10.29
CA GLN A 173 -15.98 15.72 10.86
C GLN A 173 -16.32 16.20 12.28
N GLY A 174 -15.50 17.09 12.86
CA GLY A 174 -15.77 17.79 14.13
C GLY A 174 -16.19 19.24 13.88
#